data_AF-A0A7R9TX79-F1
#
_entry.id   AF-A0A7R9TX79-F1
#
_cell.length_a   1.000
_cell.length_b   1.000
_cell.length_c   1.000
_cell.angle_alpha   90.00
_cell.angle_beta   90.00
_cell.angle_gamma   90.00
#
_symmetry.space_group_name_H-M   'P 1'
#
loop_
_entity.id
_entity.type
_entity.pdbx_description
1 polymer ?
#
loop_
_entity_poly.entity_id
_entity_poly.type
_entity_poly.pdbx_seq_one_letter_code
_entity_poly.pdbx_strand_id
1 'polypeptide(L)'
;ALANAGAPARDKLRALARECGAQGADALVLSALDEVAWALNLRGADVPHCPVVLAYAIVRADASAGDNAGADEGTPAATLYVDEAKLGDEVRAHLEASGVAVRPYATACGDLRDLARSGARAWLDPSTASAALFAAAEAGAAARAGAAFARAKKARGNVGYESKEGAEAAAAEEAVLRAPSPVALAKALKNDAELAGMHACHARDGAAVVRFLSWLQGAVDAGEALDECSVADVLEGFRAKDPLFRSLSFDTIAGAGPNGAIIHYRAEPSSCRGLRAGELFLLDSGAQYEDGTTDVTRTVQVGSGAADPFHSACFTAVLKGNIALDSAIFPEGTPGFALDSFARQALWRAGLDYRHGTGHGVGAALNVHEGPQSISPRWGNTTPLQSGMVLSNEPGYYEDGSFGIRIENLLVVREAKTEHNFGGKTYLGFERLTHIPIQKALIDVALLTTEEADWVDAYHADVYALIAPLLEDDEEDASALAFLKEATAPLDREGQGSAIRGAPALVGAARE
;
A
#
# COMPACT_ATOMS: atom_id res chain seq x y z
N ALA A 1 -8.98 16.05 9.25
CA ALA A 1 -8.23 14.99 9.97
C ALA A 1 -9.12 13.90 10.55
N LEU A 2 -9.97 14.16 11.58
CA LEU A 2 -10.71 13.09 12.27
C LEU A 2 -11.69 12.32 11.39
N ALA A 3 -12.36 13.01 10.45
CA ALA A 3 -13.30 12.38 9.51
C ALA A 3 -12.66 11.28 8.64
N ASN A 4 -11.36 11.40 8.32
CA ASN A 4 -10.65 10.42 7.49
C ASN A 4 -9.83 9.43 8.33
N ALA A 5 -9.32 9.87 9.49
CA ALA A 5 -8.46 9.06 10.35
C ALA A 5 -9.22 8.14 11.32
N GLY A 6 -10.50 8.42 11.60
CA GLY A 6 -11.37 7.64 12.49
C GLY A 6 -11.03 7.67 13.99
N ALA A 7 -9.80 8.04 14.35
CA ALA A 7 -9.35 8.17 15.73
C ALA A 7 -8.50 9.43 15.93
N PRO A 8 -8.70 10.18 17.04
CA PRO A 8 -7.83 11.29 17.42
C PRO A 8 -6.38 10.81 17.68
N ALA A 9 -5.40 11.65 17.36
CA ALA A 9 -3.98 11.35 17.58
C ALA A 9 -3.69 11.01 19.06
N ARG A 10 -4.30 11.75 20.01
CA ARG A 10 -4.19 11.45 21.44
C ARG A 10 -4.58 10.01 21.80
N ASP A 11 -5.57 9.44 21.13
CA ASP A 11 -6.09 8.11 21.47
C ASP A 11 -5.20 7.02 20.85
N LYS A 12 -4.67 7.27 19.64
CA LYS A 12 -3.61 6.46 19.03
C LYS A 12 -2.36 6.46 19.92
N LEU A 13 -1.87 7.63 20.34
CA LEU A 13 -0.71 7.75 21.23
C LEU A 13 -0.91 7.04 22.57
N ARG A 14 -2.10 7.12 23.18
CA ARG A 14 -2.42 6.37 24.41
C ARG A 14 -2.38 4.86 24.20
N ALA A 15 -2.87 4.36 23.07
CA ALA A 15 -2.78 2.93 22.75
C ALA A 15 -1.33 2.49 22.59
N LEU A 16 -0.52 3.26 21.87
CA LEU A 16 0.92 3.00 21.68
C LEU A 16 1.70 3.06 22.99
N ALA A 17 1.38 4.02 23.88
CA ALA A 17 2.00 4.15 25.20
C ALA A 17 1.73 2.93 26.09
N ARG A 18 0.50 2.39 26.06
CA ARG A 18 0.15 1.16 26.79
C ARG A 18 0.87 -0.06 26.25
N GLU A 19 0.91 -0.22 24.93
CA GLU A 19 1.63 -1.33 24.30
C GLU A 19 3.14 -1.26 24.58
N CYS A 20 3.73 -0.06 24.53
CA CYS A 20 5.14 0.16 24.87
C CYS A 20 5.46 -0.33 26.29
N GLY A 21 4.64 0.06 27.27
CA GLY A 21 4.78 -0.42 28.65
C GLY A 21 4.57 -1.92 28.81
N ALA A 22 3.60 -2.50 28.11
CA ALA A 22 3.33 -3.94 28.13
C ALA A 22 4.50 -4.78 27.59
N GLN A 23 5.27 -4.25 26.63
CA GLN A 23 6.49 -4.89 26.11
C GLN A 23 7.73 -4.64 26.99
N GLY A 24 7.59 -3.93 28.12
CA GLY A 24 8.67 -3.61 29.03
C GLY A 24 9.65 -2.59 28.46
N ALA A 25 9.17 -1.64 27.65
CA ALA A 25 9.91 -0.46 27.20
C ALA A 25 9.30 0.81 27.80
N ASP A 26 10.11 1.85 27.97
CA ASP A 26 9.71 3.14 28.54
C ASP A 26 9.44 4.20 27.44
N ALA A 27 9.95 3.96 26.24
CA ALA A 27 9.81 4.88 25.11
C ALA A 27 9.76 4.12 23.78
N LEU A 28 8.72 4.36 22.98
CA LEU A 28 8.62 3.88 21.60
C LEU A 28 9.15 4.95 20.66
N VAL A 29 10.13 4.59 19.83
CA VAL A 29 10.73 5.51 18.85
C VAL A 29 10.16 5.21 17.46
N LEU A 30 9.39 6.15 16.93
CA LEU A 30 8.87 6.11 15.56
C LEU A 30 9.87 6.80 14.63
N SER A 31 10.38 6.03 13.66
CA SER A 31 11.38 6.46 12.69
C SER A 31 10.92 6.33 11.23
N ALA A 32 9.92 5.48 10.98
CA ALA A 32 9.23 5.44 9.70
C ALA A 32 8.27 6.64 9.60
N LEU A 33 8.34 7.37 8.49
CA LEU A 33 7.63 8.66 8.35
C LEU A 33 6.11 8.48 8.26
N ASP A 34 5.66 7.39 7.65
CA ASP A 34 4.26 6.98 7.58
C ASP A 34 3.69 6.60 8.96
N GLU A 35 4.50 6.01 9.83
CA GLU A 35 4.10 5.75 11.22
C GLU A 35 3.96 7.03 12.03
N VAL A 36 4.89 7.99 11.87
CA VAL A 36 4.79 9.32 12.50
C VAL A 36 3.53 10.04 11.99
N ALA A 37 3.31 10.04 10.67
CA ALA A 37 2.14 10.62 10.03
C ALA A 37 0.82 9.99 10.52
N TRP A 38 0.77 8.66 10.65
CA TRP A 38 -0.42 7.94 11.15
C TRP A 38 -0.69 8.21 12.63
N ALA A 39 0.33 8.13 13.48
CA ALA A 39 0.19 8.28 14.92
C ALA A 39 -0.27 9.69 15.31
N LEU A 40 0.19 10.69 14.56
CA LEU A 40 -0.08 12.10 14.83
C LEU A 40 -1.19 12.70 13.95
N ASN A 41 -1.77 11.94 13.03
CA ASN A 41 -2.71 12.42 12.02
C ASN A 41 -2.16 13.64 11.23
N LEU A 42 -0.88 13.59 10.87
CA LEU A 42 -0.21 14.63 10.07
C LEU A 42 0.05 14.13 8.66
N ARG A 43 0.11 15.04 7.70
CA ARG A 43 0.54 14.80 6.32
C ARG A 43 1.47 15.92 5.88
N GLY A 44 2.26 15.65 4.85
CA GLY A 44 3.18 16.62 4.25
C GLY A 44 3.56 16.24 2.84
N ALA A 45 4.59 16.89 2.29
CA ALA A 45 5.06 16.67 0.93
C ALA A 45 6.59 16.64 0.85
N ASP A 46 7.26 16.22 1.94
CA ASP A 46 8.73 16.18 1.97
C ASP A 46 9.31 15.07 1.09
N VAL A 47 8.53 14.02 0.85
CA VAL A 47 8.90 12.88 0.02
C VAL A 47 7.94 12.83 -1.17
N PRO A 48 8.42 12.81 -2.41
CA PRO A 48 7.56 12.67 -3.58
C PRO A 48 6.62 11.46 -3.44
N HIS A 49 5.36 11.66 -3.83
CA HIS A 49 4.28 10.66 -3.84
C HIS A 49 3.83 10.08 -2.49
N CYS A 50 4.60 10.30 -1.42
CA CYS A 50 4.28 9.83 -0.08
C CYS A 50 3.90 11.05 0.78
N PRO A 51 2.66 11.17 1.26
CA PRO A 51 2.19 12.37 1.96
C PRO A 51 2.70 12.43 3.42
N VAL A 52 4.02 12.38 3.60
CA VAL A 52 4.72 12.28 4.87
C VAL A 52 5.64 13.48 5.10
N VAL A 53 6.09 13.63 6.34
CA VAL A 53 7.01 14.70 6.79
C VAL A 53 8.27 14.05 7.36
N LEU A 54 9.44 14.58 7.01
CA LEU A 54 10.72 14.19 7.61
C LEU A 54 10.71 14.53 9.09
N ALA A 55 10.51 13.50 9.92
CA ALA A 55 10.36 13.64 11.35
C ALA A 55 10.71 12.34 12.10
N TYR A 56 10.97 12.48 13.40
CA TYR A 56 10.93 11.36 14.35
C TYR A 56 9.85 11.65 15.40
N ALA A 57 9.32 10.62 16.05
CA ALA A 57 8.53 10.80 17.26
C ALA A 57 8.99 9.83 18.36
N ILE A 58 8.97 10.30 19.61
CA ILE A 58 9.19 9.45 20.78
C ILE A 58 7.92 9.48 21.62
N VAL A 59 7.24 8.33 21.73
CA VAL A 59 6.05 8.13 22.55
C VAL A 59 6.47 7.54 23.89
N ARG A 60 6.07 8.16 25.00
CA ARG A 60 6.37 7.66 26.34
C ARG A 60 5.43 6.53 26.71
N ALA A 61 5.95 5.50 27.37
CA ALA A 61 5.08 4.50 28.00
C ALA A 61 4.22 5.15 29.09
N ASP A 62 3.02 4.59 29.29
CA ASP A 62 2.15 5.04 30.38
C ASP A 62 2.75 4.58 31.73
N ALA A 63 3.13 5.54 32.57
CA ALA A 63 3.71 5.27 33.89
C ALA A 63 2.74 4.50 34.82
N SER A 64 1.46 4.39 34.47
CA SER A 64 0.46 3.62 35.22
C SER A 64 0.46 2.11 34.93
N ALA A 65 1.29 1.63 33.99
CA ALA A 65 1.37 0.21 33.61
C ALA A 65 2.50 -0.59 34.31
N GLY A 66 3.29 0.04 35.19
CA GLY A 66 4.36 -0.62 35.96
C GLY A 66 4.33 -0.29 37.46
N ASP A 67 5.02 -1.10 38.28
CA ASP A 67 5.02 -1.04 39.76
C ASP A 67 5.58 0.27 40.38
N ASN A 68 6.03 1.22 39.56
CA ASN A 68 6.50 2.55 39.98
C ASN A 68 5.69 3.65 39.28
N ALA A 69 4.41 3.75 39.63
CA ALA A 69 3.51 4.77 39.12
C ALA A 69 3.78 6.15 39.77
N GLY A 70 4.46 7.01 39.01
CA GLY A 70 4.47 8.45 39.22
C GLY A 70 4.27 9.13 37.87
N ALA A 71 3.01 9.32 37.46
CA ALA A 71 2.73 10.18 36.32
C ALA A 71 3.04 11.62 36.73
N ASP A 72 4.13 12.18 36.21
CA ASP A 72 4.49 13.57 36.45
C ASP A 72 3.50 14.45 35.68
N GLU A 73 2.59 15.10 36.40
CA GLU A 73 1.62 16.06 35.83
C GLU A 73 2.37 17.11 34.99
N GLY A 74 2.19 17.07 33.67
CA GLY A 74 2.82 18.02 32.73
C GLY A 74 3.82 17.40 31.75
N THR A 75 4.12 16.10 31.82
CA THR A 75 4.96 15.43 30.80
C THR A 75 4.14 15.20 29.52
N PRO A 76 4.62 15.62 28.33
CA PRO A 76 3.91 15.37 27.08
C PRO A 76 3.83 13.86 26.78
N ALA A 77 2.72 13.42 26.17
CA ALA A 77 2.50 12.03 25.80
C ALA A 77 3.50 11.56 24.73
N ALA A 78 3.89 12.48 23.84
CA ALA A 78 4.91 12.24 22.83
C ALA A 78 5.70 13.53 22.53
N THR A 79 6.89 13.35 21.96
CA THR A 79 7.68 14.44 21.40
C THR A 79 7.86 14.21 19.90
N LEU A 80 7.47 15.19 19.08
CA LEU A 80 7.71 15.25 17.65
C LEU A 80 9.01 16.03 17.37
N TYR A 81 9.90 15.43 16.60
CA TYR A 81 11.16 16.02 16.14
C TYR A 81 11.05 16.37 14.67
N VAL A 82 10.91 17.65 14.34
CA VAL A 82 10.64 18.12 12.97
C VAL A 82 11.30 19.48 12.75
N ASP A 83 11.40 19.92 11.50
CA ASP A 83 11.68 21.33 11.20
C ASP A 83 10.44 22.17 11.53
N GLU A 84 10.55 23.00 12.56
CA GLU A 84 9.45 23.81 13.07
C GLU A 84 8.93 24.84 12.06
N ALA A 85 9.74 25.23 11.07
CA ALA A 85 9.31 26.14 10.01
C ALA A 85 8.17 25.55 9.15
N LYS A 86 7.98 24.22 9.18
CA LYS A 86 6.92 23.52 8.45
C LYS A 86 5.57 23.56 9.15
N LEU A 87 5.53 23.95 10.42
CA LEU A 87 4.32 23.88 11.24
C LEU A 87 3.56 25.21 11.23
N GLY A 88 2.43 25.24 10.53
CA GLY A 88 1.44 26.31 10.63
C GLY A 88 0.65 26.28 11.94
N ASP A 89 -0.09 27.35 12.23
CA ASP A 89 -0.81 27.55 13.49
C ASP A 89 -1.83 26.44 13.78
N GLU A 90 -2.55 25.97 12.76
CA GLU A 90 -3.52 24.88 12.89
C GLU A 90 -2.84 23.57 13.34
N VAL A 91 -1.69 23.25 12.74
CA VAL A 91 -0.92 22.04 13.08
C VAL A 91 -0.37 22.13 14.50
N ARG A 92 0.10 23.32 14.91
CA ARG A 92 0.58 23.55 16.28
C ARG A 92 -0.53 23.36 17.30
N ALA A 93 -1.71 23.93 17.05
CA ALA A 93 -2.88 23.75 17.91
C ALA A 93 -3.32 22.28 17.99
N HIS A 94 -3.30 21.54 16.88
CA HIS A 94 -3.60 20.10 16.86
C HIS A 94 -2.61 19.27 17.68
N LEU A 95 -1.31 19.57 17.57
CA LEU A 95 -0.25 18.89 18.33
C LEU A 95 -0.38 19.18 19.84
N GLU A 96 -0.61 20.42 20.22
CA GLU A 96 -0.85 20.82 21.62
C GLU A 96 -2.08 20.12 22.19
N ALA A 97 -3.22 20.15 21.47
CA ALA A 97 -4.44 19.46 21.87
C ALA A 97 -4.29 17.93 21.95
N SER A 98 -3.29 17.38 21.26
CA SER A 98 -2.94 15.96 21.29
C SER A 98 -1.90 15.60 22.36
N GLY A 99 -1.41 16.59 23.13
CA GLY A 99 -0.40 16.39 24.17
C GLY A 99 1.00 16.11 23.61
N VAL A 100 1.33 16.68 22.44
CA VAL A 100 2.59 16.46 21.73
C VAL A 100 3.49 17.68 21.85
N ALA A 101 4.68 17.50 22.42
CA ALA A 101 5.71 18.52 22.40
C ALA A 101 6.43 18.53 21.04
N VAL A 102 6.88 19.70 20.60
CA VAL A 102 7.66 19.84 19.36
C VAL A 102 9.10 20.23 19.70
N ARG A 103 10.07 19.59 19.04
CA ARG A 103 11.49 19.93 19.14
C ARG A 103 12.16 19.92 17.75
N PRO A 104 13.31 20.60 17.59
CA PRO A 104 14.03 20.60 16.32
C PRO A 104 14.47 19.18 15.92
N TYR A 105 14.31 18.84 14.64
CA TYR A 105 14.64 17.53 14.06
C TYR A 105 16.01 16.97 14.52
N ALA A 106 17.06 17.80 14.51
CA ALA A 106 18.42 17.40 14.85
C ALA A 106 18.62 16.98 16.32
N THR A 107 17.65 17.25 17.20
CA THR A 107 17.75 16.92 18.64
C THR A 107 17.31 15.50 18.99
N ALA A 108 16.68 14.76 18.07
CA ALA A 108 16.11 13.43 18.33
C ALA A 108 17.12 12.43 18.95
N CYS A 109 18.31 12.31 18.38
CA CYS A 109 19.36 11.43 18.92
C CYS A 109 19.91 11.91 20.27
N GLY A 110 19.96 13.22 20.50
CA GLY A 110 20.40 13.79 21.78
C GLY A 110 19.43 13.42 22.90
N ASP A 111 18.14 13.63 22.66
CA ASP A 111 17.08 13.29 23.60
C ASP A 111 17.00 11.80 23.89
N LEU A 112 17.08 10.96 22.84
CA LEU A 112 17.09 9.50 23.02
C LEU A 112 18.25 9.05 23.91
N ARG A 113 19.43 9.63 23.73
CA ARG A 113 20.59 9.37 24.58
C ARG A 113 20.35 9.81 26.02
N ASP A 114 19.75 10.98 26.23
CA ASP A 114 19.49 11.50 27.57
C ASP A 114 18.43 10.67 28.32
N LEU A 115 17.46 10.12 27.59
CA LEU A 115 16.48 9.16 28.13
C LEU A 115 17.10 7.85 28.55
N ALA A 116 17.92 7.25 27.68
CA ALA A 116 18.64 6.03 28.06
C ALA A 116 19.58 6.29 29.25
N ARG A 117 20.16 7.49 29.35
CA ARG A 117 20.96 7.91 30.51
C ARG A 117 20.11 8.04 31.79
N SER A 118 18.84 8.45 31.68
CA SER A 118 17.89 8.44 32.81
C SER A 118 17.38 7.02 33.16
N GLY A 119 17.77 6.01 32.39
CA GLY A 119 17.48 4.59 32.63
C GLY A 119 16.31 4.06 31.83
N ALA A 120 15.74 4.86 30.92
CA ALA A 120 14.65 4.43 30.05
C ALA A 120 15.12 3.42 29.01
N ARG A 121 14.36 2.35 28.83
CA ARG A 121 14.54 1.37 27.75
C ARG A 121 13.76 1.80 26.52
N ALA A 122 14.43 1.90 25.37
CA ALA A 122 13.85 2.36 24.12
C ALA A 122 13.43 1.19 23.22
N TRP A 123 12.21 1.21 22.70
CA TRP A 123 11.76 0.31 21.63
C TRP A 123 12.08 0.92 20.28
N LEU A 124 12.93 0.23 19.52
CA LEU A 124 13.37 0.59 18.17
C LEU A 124 13.10 -0.57 17.20
N ASP A 125 12.42 -0.27 16.09
CA ASP A 125 12.21 -1.23 15.00
C ASP A 125 13.52 -1.39 14.19
N PRO A 126 14.11 -2.60 14.13
CA PRO A 126 15.35 -2.82 13.39
C PRO A 126 15.21 -2.69 11.86
N SER A 127 14.00 -2.72 11.32
CA SER A 127 13.74 -2.57 9.89
C SER A 127 13.64 -1.12 9.41
N THR A 128 13.36 -0.18 10.32
CA THR A 128 13.15 1.24 9.98
C THR A 128 14.12 2.19 10.70
N ALA A 129 14.58 1.83 11.90
CA ALA A 129 15.44 2.71 12.68
C ALA A 129 16.88 2.69 12.18
N SER A 130 17.48 3.88 12.03
CA SER A 130 18.89 4.00 11.65
C SER A 130 19.83 3.56 12.76
N ALA A 131 21.04 3.13 12.41
CA ALA A 131 22.09 2.77 13.36
C ALA A 131 22.41 3.89 14.36
N ALA A 132 22.20 5.16 13.99
CA ALA A 132 22.42 6.31 14.87
C ALA A 132 21.47 6.35 16.06
N LEU A 133 20.22 5.91 15.90
CA LEU A 133 19.24 5.85 16.99
C LEU A 133 19.62 4.76 18.00
N PHE A 134 20.00 3.57 17.52
CA PHE A 134 20.53 2.50 18.37
C PHE A 134 21.75 2.96 19.16
N ALA A 135 22.75 3.52 18.46
CA ALA A 135 23.96 4.02 19.09
C ALA A 135 23.69 5.14 20.11
N ALA A 136 22.69 5.99 19.88
CA ALA A 136 22.29 7.03 20.82
C ALA A 136 21.76 6.45 22.13
N ALA A 137 20.83 5.48 22.06
CA ALA A 137 20.27 4.81 23.24
C ALA A 137 21.35 4.02 24.00
N GLU A 138 22.10 3.19 23.29
CA GLU A 138 23.19 2.37 23.85
C GLU A 138 24.24 3.23 24.57
N ALA A 139 24.70 4.32 23.95
CA ALA A 139 25.67 5.23 24.55
C ALA A 139 25.12 5.95 25.80
N GLY A 140 23.82 6.25 25.83
CA GLY A 140 23.17 6.86 26.99
C GLY A 140 23.18 5.93 28.21
N ALA A 141 22.76 4.68 28.01
CA ALA A 141 22.72 3.65 29.04
C ALA A 141 24.12 3.25 29.53
N ALA A 142 25.08 3.09 28.61
CA ALA A 142 26.48 2.87 28.95
C ALA A 142 27.02 4.00 29.84
N ALA A 143 26.80 5.26 29.48
CA ALA A 143 27.26 6.40 30.29
C ALA A 143 26.66 6.39 31.71
N ARG A 144 25.39 6.01 31.87
CA ARG A 144 24.74 5.83 33.17
C ARG A 144 25.41 4.72 33.98
N ALA A 145 25.60 3.55 33.39
CA ALA A 145 26.21 2.38 34.04
C ALA A 145 27.65 2.68 34.47
N GLY A 146 28.45 3.30 33.60
CA GLY A 146 29.81 3.73 33.91
C GLY A 146 29.88 4.73 35.07
N ALA A 147 28.94 5.68 35.12
CA ALA A 147 28.83 6.63 36.24
C ALA A 147 28.40 5.95 37.54
N ALA A 148 27.45 5.00 37.49
CA ALA A 148 27.02 4.22 38.65
C ALA A 148 28.15 3.33 39.19
N PHE A 149 28.90 2.66 38.31
CA PHE A 149 30.06 1.86 38.66
C PHE A 149 31.13 2.70 39.36
N ALA A 150 31.45 3.88 38.82
CA ALA A 150 32.42 4.79 39.42
C ALA A 150 32.01 5.24 40.84
N ARG A 151 30.71 5.52 41.05
CA ARG A 151 30.16 5.84 42.38
C ARG A 151 30.25 4.64 43.34
N ALA A 152 29.90 3.44 42.88
CA ALA A 152 29.98 2.22 43.68
C ALA A 152 31.42 1.89 44.09
N LYS A 153 32.37 2.01 43.17
CA LYS A 153 33.82 1.83 43.42
C LYS A 153 34.34 2.80 44.49
N LYS A 154 33.94 4.08 44.40
CA LYS A 154 34.31 5.08 45.41
C LYS A 154 33.73 4.77 46.79
N ALA A 155 32.54 4.18 46.86
CA ALA A 155 31.84 3.88 48.11
C ALA A 155 32.30 2.57 48.78
N ARG A 156 32.55 1.50 48.00
CA ARG A 156 32.79 0.13 48.50
C ARG A 156 34.20 -0.39 48.26
N GLY A 157 35.06 0.37 47.58
CA GLY A 157 36.41 -0.05 47.22
C GLY A 157 36.40 -1.01 46.03
N ASN A 158 36.34 -2.32 46.30
CA ASN A 158 36.36 -3.35 45.25
C ASN A 158 34.93 -3.74 44.85
N VAL A 159 34.56 -3.55 43.58
CA VAL A 159 33.21 -3.82 43.04
C VAL A 159 33.15 -5.21 42.41
N GLY A 160 33.67 -6.23 43.12
CA GLY A 160 33.71 -7.61 42.62
C GLY A 160 34.60 -7.81 41.39
N TYR A 161 34.24 -8.78 40.54
CA TYR A 161 34.95 -9.15 39.30
C TYR A 161 34.47 -8.37 38.06
N GLU A 162 33.44 -7.54 38.18
CA GLU A 162 32.91 -6.76 37.05
C GLU A 162 33.82 -5.58 36.71
N SER A 163 34.16 -5.45 35.42
CA SER A 163 34.83 -4.26 34.90
C SER A 163 33.80 -3.17 34.57
N LYS A 164 34.29 -1.92 34.49
CA LYS A 164 33.46 -0.80 34.06
C LYS A 164 32.93 -1.04 32.64
N GLU A 165 33.79 -1.52 31.76
CA GLU A 165 33.48 -1.82 30.36
C GLU A 165 32.42 -2.92 30.25
N GLY A 166 32.46 -3.94 31.12
CA GLY A 166 31.46 -5.00 31.17
C GLY A 166 30.09 -4.48 31.60
N ALA A 167 30.04 -3.63 32.63
CA ALA A 167 28.79 -2.99 33.07
C ALA A 167 28.21 -2.03 32.01
N GLU A 168 29.06 -1.29 31.30
CA GLU A 168 28.66 -0.43 30.18
C GLU A 168 28.09 -1.22 29.01
N ALA A 169 28.72 -2.34 28.63
CA ALA A 169 28.27 -3.20 27.55
C ALA A 169 26.92 -3.88 27.87
N ALA A 170 26.77 -4.44 29.07
CA ALA A 170 25.51 -5.06 29.49
C ALA A 170 24.34 -4.06 29.51
N ALA A 171 24.58 -2.86 30.05
CA ALA A 171 23.55 -1.81 30.06
C ALA A 171 23.19 -1.32 28.65
N ALA A 172 24.16 -1.26 27.73
CA ALA A 172 23.88 -0.92 26.33
C ALA A 172 22.99 -1.97 25.65
N GLU A 173 23.25 -3.27 25.89
CA GLU A 173 22.44 -4.36 25.34
C GLU A 173 20.99 -4.33 25.85
N GLU A 174 20.78 -4.06 27.14
CA GLU A 174 19.45 -3.98 27.75
C GLU A 174 18.69 -2.69 27.42
N ALA A 175 19.39 -1.63 26.98
CA ALA A 175 18.82 -0.31 26.72
C ALA A 175 17.79 -0.29 25.59
N VAL A 176 17.81 -1.29 24.71
CA VAL A 176 16.98 -1.32 23.51
C VAL A 176 16.14 -2.60 23.44
N LEU A 177 14.83 -2.42 23.29
CA LEU A 177 13.93 -3.45 22.79
C LEU A 177 13.96 -3.41 21.25
N ARG A 178 14.50 -4.45 20.63
CA ARG A 178 14.58 -4.61 19.16
C ARG A 178 13.39 -5.45 18.68
N ALA A 179 12.33 -4.81 18.24
CA ALA A 179 11.11 -5.48 17.77
C ALA A 179 10.37 -4.61 16.74
N PRO A 180 9.57 -5.21 15.83
CA PRO A 180 8.77 -4.44 14.88
C PRO A 180 7.89 -3.40 15.57
N SER A 181 7.69 -2.25 14.93
CA SER A 181 6.84 -1.20 15.46
C SER A 181 5.38 -1.70 15.59
N PRO A 182 4.69 -1.41 16.72
CA PRO A 182 3.28 -1.75 16.86
C PRO A 182 2.39 -0.91 15.92
N VAL A 183 2.91 0.20 15.41
CA VAL A 183 2.19 1.06 14.45
C VAL A 183 2.00 0.36 13.11
N ALA A 184 2.98 -0.44 12.67
CA ALA A 184 2.92 -1.16 11.38
C ALA A 184 1.64 -2.01 11.27
N LEU A 185 1.34 -2.84 12.28
CA LEU A 185 0.11 -3.62 12.30
C LEU A 185 -1.13 -2.74 12.54
N ALA A 186 -1.04 -1.74 13.44
CA ALA A 186 -2.17 -0.90 13.77
C ALA A 186 -2.71 -0.10 12.55
N LYS A 187 -1.82 0.44 11.71
CA LYS A 187 -2.22 1.16 10.48
C LYS A 187 -2.58 0.25 9.31
N ALA A 188 -2.14 -1.00 9.33
CA ALA A 188 -2.55 -1.99 8.35
C ALA A 188 -4.03 -2.33 8.46
N LEU A 189 -4.58 -2.32 9.68
CA LEU A 189 -5.99 -2.56 9.97
C LEU A 189 -6.79 -1.27 9.89
N LYS A 190 -7.33 -0.95 8.70
CA LYS A 190 -8.09 0.29 8.50
C LYS A 190 -9.40 0.24 9.27
N ASN A 191 -9.71 1.33 9.97
CA ASN A 191 -11.01 1.51 10.62
C ASN A 191 -12.09 1.97 9.61
N ASP A 192 -13.36 2.00 10.05
CA ASP A 192 -14.49 2.34 9.19
C ASP A 192 -14.38 3.70 8.50
N ALA A 193 -13.78 4.72 9.15
CA ALA A 193 -13.60 6.04 8.56
C ALA A 193 -12.50 6.04 7.50
N GLU A 194 -11.39 5.34 7.76
CA GLU A 194 -10.31 5.16 6.78
C GLU A 194 -10.83 4.39 5.55
N LEU A 195 -11.60 3.33 5.78
CA LEU A 195 -12.23 2.55 4.70
C LEU A 195 -13.24 3.37 3.91
N ALA A 196 -14.10 4.14 4.57
CA ALA A 196 -15.05 5.02 3.90
C ALA A 196 -14.34 6.05 2.99
N GLY A 197 -13.23 6.64 3.47
CA GLY A 197 -12.39 7.52 2.67
C GLY A 197 -11.78 6.81 1.46
N MET A 198 -11.25 5.59 1.66
CA MET A 198 -10.70 4.79 0.55
C MET A 198 -11.76 4.39 -0.48
N HIS A 199 -12.97 3.99 -0.06
CA HIS A 199 -14.08 3.74 -0.99
C HIS A 199 -14.43 4.99 -1.80
N ALA A 200 -14.53 6.15 -1.12
CA ALA A 200 -14.88 7.40 -1.77
C ALA A 200 -13.82 7.85 -2.78
N CYS A 201 -12.53 7.76 -2.44
CA CYS A 201 -11.46 8.15 -3.36
C CYS A 201 -11.34 7.21 -4.56
N HIS A 202 -11.56 5.90 -4.38
CA HIS A 202 -11.55 4.96 -5.51
C HIS A 202 -12.73 5.15 -6.46
N ALA A 203 -13.90 5.57 -5.98
CA ALA A 203 -15.02 5.92 -6.85
C ALA A 203 -14.68 7.14 -7.73
N ARG A 204 -14.08 8.17 -7.14
CA ARG A 204 -13.67 9.39 -7.87
C ARG A 204 -12.50 9.12 -8.83
N ASP A 205 -11.51 8.34 -8.40
CA ASP A 205 -10.40 7.91 -9.26
C ASP A 205 -10.91 7.03 -10.42
N GLY A 206 -11.88 6.14 -10.15
CA GLY A 206 -12.54 5.35 -11.19
C GLY A 206 -13.21 6.21 -12.24
N ALA A 207 -13.92 7.26 -11.84
CA ALA A 207 -14.51 8.22 -12.77
C ALA A 207 -13.46 9.01 -13.54
N ALA A 208 -12.35 9.42 -12.91
CA ALA A 208 -11.23 10.08 -13.59
C ALA A 208 -10.57 9.18 -14.64
N VAL A 209 -10.31 7.91 -14.32
CA VAL A 209 -9.74 6.93 -15.23
C VAL A 209 -10.71 6.59 -16.37
N VAL A 210 -12.01 6.51 -16.12
CA VAL A 210 -13.01 6.29 -17.19
C VAL A 210 -13.08 7.47 -18.16
N ARG A 211 -13.04 8.72 -17.67
CA ARG A 211 -12.92 9.91 -18.53
C ARG A 211 -11.65 9.86 -19.37
N PHE A 212 -10.54 9.50 -18.75
CA PHE A 212 -9.27 9.32 -19.42
C PHE A 212 -9.33 8.22 -20.50
N LEU A 213 -9.88 7.04 -20.22
CA LEU A 213 -9.95 5.94 -21.19
C LEU A 213 -10.86 6.30 -22.38
N SER A 214 -11.96 7.00 -22.12
CA SER A 214 -12.82 7.57 -23.17
C SER A 214 -12.05 8.56 -24.05
N TRP A 215 -11.30 9.48 -23.43
CA TRP A 215 -10.44 10.42 -24.15
C TRP A 215 -9.37 9.71 -24.97
N LEU A 216 -8.68 8.72 -24.38
CA LEU A 216 -7.60 7.97 -25.04
C LEU A 216 -8.14 7.25 -26.28
N GLN A 217 -9.29 6.58 -26.16
CA GLN A 217 -9.96 5.94 -27.29
C GLN A 217 -10.27 6.95 -28.40
N GLY A 218 -10.87 8.10 -28.04
CA GLY A 218 -11.20 9.16 -29.00
C GLY A 218 -9.98 9.76 -29.70
N ALA A 219 -8.91 10.04 -28.96
CA ALA A 219 -7.66 10.59 -29.50
C ALA A 219 -6.96 9.60 -30.44
N VAL A 220 -6.94 8.30 -30.09
CA VAL A 220 -6.40 7.26 -30.95
C VAL A 220 -7.25 7.09 -32.22
N ASP A 221 -8.59 7.08 -32.11
CA ASP A 221 -9.49 6.97 -33.26
C ASP A 221 -9.41 8.18 -34.20
N ALA A 222 -9.12 9.37 -33.66
CA ALA A 222 -8.86 10.58 -34.43
C ALA A 222 -7.47 10.58 -35.10
N GLY A 223 -6.61 9.60 -34.79
CA GLY A 223 -5.26 9.50 -35.32
C GLY A 223 -4.29 10.53 -34.73
N GLU A 224 -4.54 10.99 -33.50
CA GLU A 224 -3.63 11.89 -32.80
C GLU A 224 -2.29 11.21 -32.51
N ALA A 225 -1.20 11.98 -32.63
CA ALA A 225 0.13 11.49 -32.31
C ALA A 225 0.36 11.55 -30.80
N LEU A 226 0.14 10.42 -30.13
CA LEU A 226 0.32 10.25 -28.68
C LEU A 226 1.62 9.52 -28.36
N ASP A 227 2.23 9.84 -27.23
CA ASP A 227 3.36 9.11 -26.65
C ASP A 227 3.14 8.79 -25.17
N GLU A 228 3.99 7.92 -24.61
CA GLU A 228 3.88 7.46 -23.23
C GLU A 228 3.83 8.61 -22.20
N CYS A 229 4.67 9.63 -22.38
CA CYS A 229 4.78 10.78 -21.48
C CYS A 229 3.49 11.62 -21.51
N SER A 230 3.07 12.04 -22.71
CA SER A 230 1.88 12.87 -22.90
C SER A 230 0.60 12.19 -22.42
N VAL A 231 0.49 10.88 -22.60
CA VAL A 231 -0.66 10.12 -22.10
C VAL A 231 -0.67 10.04 -20.57
N ALA A 232 0.50 9.88 -19.93
CA ALA A 232 0.62 9.93 -18.47
C ALA A 232 0.22 11.31 -17.90
N ASP A 233 0.67 12.39 -18.53
CA ASP A 233 0.32 13.78 -18.14
C ASP A 233 -1.19 14.03 -18.24
N VAL A 234 -1.84 13.51 -19.29
CA VAL A 234 -3.30 13.65 -19.46
C VAL A 234 -4.06 12.88 -18.38
N LEU A 235 -3.62 11.67 -18.03
CA LEU A 235 -4.23 10.90 -16.94
C LEU A 235 -4.12 11.63 -15.59
N GLU A 236 -2.96 12.19 -15.26
CA GLU A 236 -2.81 13.04 -14.08
C GLU A 236 -3.76 14.24 -14.14
N GLY A 237 -3.88 14.89 -15.31
CA GLY A 237 -4.79 16.00 -15.52
C GLY A 237 -6.26 15.67 -15.23
N PHE A 238 -6.73 14.46 -15.56
CA PHE A 238 -8.08 14.02 -15.18
C PHE A 238 -8.24 13.82 -13.67
N ARG A 239 -7.23 13.28 -12.99
CA ARG A 239 -7.23 13.11 -11.52
C ARG A 239 -7.20 14.45 -10.79
N ALA A 240 -6.39 15.39 -11.28
CA ALA A 240 -6.21 16.71 -10.69
C ALA A 240 -7.46 17.60 -10.72
N LYS A 241 -8.50 17.22 -11.46
CA LYS A 241 -9.81 17.89 -11.43
C LYS A 241 -10.56 17.67 -10.11
N ASP A 242 -10.26 16.59 -9.39
CA ASP A 242 -10.86 16.31 -8.09
C ASP A 242 -10.28 17.25 -7.01
N PRO A 243 -11.11 17.97 -6.24
CA PRO A 243 -10.62 18.92 -5.24
C PRO A 243 -9.83 18.28 -4.09
N LEU A 244 -10.00 16.97 -3.84
CA LEU A 244 -9.28 16.20 -2.83
C LEU A 244 -7.98 15.58 -3.35
N PHE A 245 -7.70 15.64 -4.66
CA PHE A 245 -6.42 15.23 -5.22
C PHE A 245 -5.27 16.03 -4.58
N ARG A 246 -4.14 15.37 -4.32
CA ARG A 246 -2.94 15.98 -3.74
C ARG A 246 -1.72 15.82 -4.64
N SER A 247 -1.51 14.61 -5.15
CA SER A 247 -0.41 14.24 -6.05
C SER A 247 -0.67 12.85 -6.63
N LEU A 248 0.17 12.40 -7.55
CA LEU A 248 0.27 10.97 -7.85
C LEU A 248 0.78 10.18 -6.63
N SER A 249 0.37 8.92 -6.47
CA SER A 249 0.84 8.01 -5.41
C SER A 249 2.15 7.28 -5.77
N PHE A 250 2.55 7.35 -7.04
CA PHE A 250 3.86 6.99 -7.60
C PHE A 250 3.95 7.57 -9.03
N ASP A 251 5.14 7.53 -9.65
CA ASP A 251 5.29 7.90 -11.06
C ASP A 251 4.51 6.93 -11.96
N THR A 252 3.58 7.43 -12.78
CA THR A 252 2.80 6.61 -13.71
C THR A 252 3.71 5.80 -14.65
N ILE A 253 3.50 4.49 -14.71
CA ILE A 253 4.13 3.61 -15.69
C ILE A 253 3.21 3.56 -16.91
N ALA A 254 3.64 4.25 -17.97
CA ALA A 254 3.00 4.21 -19.28
C ALA A 254 3.92 3.48 -20.27
N GLY A 255 3.64 2.20 -20.57
CA GLY A 255 4.50 1.36 -21.40
C GLY A 255 3.81 0.90 -22.68
N ALA A 256 4.24 1.42 -23.84
CA ALA A 256 3.73 1.06 -25.15
C ALA A 256 4.55 -0.09 -25.78
N GLY A 257 3.84 -1.15 -26.19
CA GLY A 257 4.42 -2.35 -26.78
C GLY A 257 5.56 -2.90 -25.91
N PRO A 258 6.80 -3.01 -26.44
CA PRO A 258 7.93 -3.59 -25.71
C PRO A 258 8.25 -2.92 -24.37
N ASN A 259 7.94 -1.62 -24.22
CA ASN A 259 8.17 -0.91 -22.96
C ASN A 259 7.25 -1.42 -21.85
N GLY A 260 6.05 -1.91 -22.18
CA GLY A 260 5.14 -2.54 -21.22
C GLY A 260 5.71 -3.82 -20.60
N ALA A 261 6.67 -4.49 -21.25
CA ALA A 261 7.34 -5.68 -20.72
C ALA A 261 8.33 -5.37 -19.58
N ILE A 262 8.72 -4.10 -19.41
CA ILE A 262 9.67 -3.69 -18.38
C ILE A 262 8.87 -3.35 -17.11
N ILE A 263 8.88 -4.24 -16.11
CA ILE A 263 8.03 -4.15 -14.90
C ILE A 263 8.13 -2.78 -14.22
N HIS A 264 9.34 -2.27 -14.03
CA HIS A 264 9.61 -0.94 -13.45
C HIS A 264 10.02 0.06 -14.54
N TYR A 265 9.29 0.09 -15.66
CA TYR A 265 9.53 1.06 -16.72
C TYR A 265 9.25 2.47 -16.22
N ARG A 266 10.06 3.43 -16.68
CA ARG A 266 9.80 4.85 -16.52
C ARG A 266 9.94 5.52 -17.87
N ALA A 267 8.84 6.08 -18.35
CA ALA A 267 8.85 6.90 -19.53
C ALA A 267 9.56 8.23 -19.20
N GLU A 268 10.51 8.63 -20.04
CA GLU A 268 11.15 9.94 -19.94
C GLU A 268 10.99 10.67 -21.28
N PRO A 269 10.93 12.01 -21.30
CA PRO A 269 10.79 12.76 -22.55
C PRO A 269 11.85 12.43 -23.61
N SER A 270 13.02 11.92 -23.17
CA SER A 270 14.12 11.49 -24.04
C SER A 270 13.93 10.08 -24.65
N SER A 271 13.04 9.26 -24.09
CA SER A 271 12.88 7.83 -24.39
C SER A 271 11.45 7.41 -24.71
N CYS A 272 10.49 8.34 -24.64
CA CYS A 272 9.07 8.10 -24.87
C CYS A 272 8.79 7.53 -26.28
N ARG A 273 8.09 6.40 -26.32
CA ARG A 273 7.57 5.80 -27.55
C ARG A 273 6.20 6.38 -27.87
N GLY A 274 5.96 6.59 -29.17
CA GLY A 274 4.62 6.85 -29.68
C GLY A 274 3.73 5.60 -29.60
N LEU A 275 2.45 5.79 -29.28
CA LEU A 275 1.44 4.73 -29.31
C LEU A 275 1.16 4.31 -30.76
N ARG A 276 1.08 2.99 -31.02
CA ARG A 276 0.87 2.44 -32.36
C ARG A 276 -0.31 1.48 -32.37
N ALA A 277 -1.15 1.60 -33.39
CA ALA A 277 -2.32 0.74 -33.56
C ALA A 277 -1.95 -0.75 -33.52
N GLY A 278 -2.70 -1.53 -32.73
CA GLY A 278 -2.49 -2.97 -32.51
C GLY A 278 -1.47 -3.33 -31.43
N GLU A 279 -0.66 -2.38 -30.94
CA GLU A 279 0.20 -2.62 -29.77
C GLU A 279 -0.62 -2.60 -28.47
N LEU A 280 -0.18 -3.36 -27.46
CA LEU A 280 -0.67 -3.19 -26.10
C LEU A 280 -0.04 -1.96 -25.46
N PHE A 281 -0.79 -1.33 -24.57
CA PHE A 281 -0.39 -0.20 -23.78
C PHE A 281 -0.76 -0.47 -22.32
N LEU A 282 0.26 -0.59 -21.48
CA LEU A 282 0.11 -0.82 -20.05
C LEU A 282 0.18 0.52 -19.33
N LEU A 283 -0.83 0.79 -18.52
CA LEU A 283 -0.93 1.97 -17.66
C LEU A 283 -1.07 1.53 -16.22
N ASP A 284 -0.04 1.75 -15.43
CA ASP A 284 -0.06 1.58 -13.98
C ASP A 284 0.13 2.93 -13.31
N SER A 285 -0.83 3.30 -12.48
CA SER A 285 -0.93 4.66 -11.97
C SER A 285 -1.84 4.76 -10.75
N GLY A 286 -1.56 5.71 -9.88
CA GLY A 286 -2.40 5.98 -8.72
C GLY A 286 -2.29 7.41 -8.24
N ALA A 287 -3.16 7.78 -7.29
CA ALA A 287 -3.20 9.11 -6.72
C ALA A 287 -3.28 9.11 -5.20
N GLN A 288 -2.75 10.17 -4.62
CA GLN A 288 -2.99 10.58 -3.24
C GLN A 288 -4.17 11.54 -3.22
N TYR A 289 -5.19 11.17 -2.45
CA TYR A 289 -6.30 12.03 -2.09
C TYR A 289 -6.21 12.36 -0.59
N GLU A 290 -6.90 13.42 -0.14
CA GLU A 290 -6.98 13.72 1.30
C GLU A 290 -7.55 12.56 2.15
N ASP A 291 -8.38 11.71 1.53
CA ASP A 291 -9.16 10.64 2.15
C ASP A 291 -8.69 9.22 1.78
N GLY A 292 -7.67 9.07 0.92
CA GLY A 292 -7.14 7.75 0.61
C GLY A 292 -6.00 7.74 -0.41
N THR A 293 -5.47 6.55 -0.69
CA THR A 293 -4.43 6.30 -1.70
C THR A 293 -4.96 5.27 -2.68
N THR A 294 -4.79 5.51 -3.98
CA THR A 294 -5.18 4.57 -5.04
C THR A 294 -3.96 3.98 -5.73
N ASP A 295 -4.16 2.78 -6.28
CA ASP A 295 -3.23 2.06 -7.13
C ASP A 295 -4.03 1.22 -8.13
N VAL A 296 -3.72 1.36 -9.41
CA VAL A 296 -4.46 0.67 -10.47
C VAL A 296 -3.65 0.56 -11.76
N THR A 297 -3.54 -0.69 -12.21
CA THR A 297 -3.07 -1.03 -13.54
C THR A 297 -4.21 -1.47 -14.46
N ARG A 298 -4.26 -0.90 -15.67
CA ARG A 298 -5.03 -1.42 -16.81
C ARG A 298 -4.10 -1.58 -18.01
N THR A 299 -4.25 -2.71 -18.69
CA THR A 299 -3.65 -2.93 -20.01
C THR A 299 -4.74 -2.80 -21.06
N VAL A 300 -4.49 -1.99 -22.08
CA VAL A 300 -5.41 -1.76 -23.20
C VAL A 300 -4.71 -1.99 -24.54
N GLN A 301 -5.46 -2.30 -25.58
CA GLN A 301 -4.99 -2.24 -26.95
C GLN A 301 -5.12 -0.82 -27.50
N VAL A 302 -4.10 -0.35 -28.22
CA VAL A 302 -4.15 0.90 -28.97
C VAL A 302 -4.94 0.68 -30.27
N GLY A 303 -6.04 1.41 -30.42
CA GLY A 303 -6.83 1.44 -31.65
C GLY A 303 -7.81 0.28 -31.80
N SER A 304 -8.72 0.43 -32.75
CA SER A 304 -9.75 -0.56 -33.06
C SER A 304 -9.21 -1.70 -33.92
N GLY A 305 -9.54 -2.94 -33.56
CA GLY A 305 -9.10 -4.14 -34.28
C GLY A 305 -9.17 -5.39 -33.41
N ALA A 306 -9.17 -6.56 -34.04
CA ALA A 306 -9.06 -7.81 -33.31
C ALA A 306 -7.68 -7.90 -32.64
N ALA A 307 -7.67 -8.27 -31.36
CA ALA A 307 -6.44 -8.49 -30.62
C ALA A 307 -5.66 -9.68 -31.18
N ASP A 308 -4.32 -9.61 -31.09
CA ASP A 308 -3.46 -10.73 -31.39
C ASP A 308 -3.84 -11.93 -30.49
N PRO A 309 -4.01 -13.15 -31.04
CA PRO A 309 -4.45 -14.30 -30.25
C PRO A 309 -3.55 -14.63 -29.05
N PHE A 310 -2.24 -14.37 -29.16
CA PHE A 310 -1.31 -14.56 -28.05
C PHE A 310 -1.47 -13.46 -27.00
N HIS A 311 -1.70 -12.20 -27.40
CA HIS A 311 -2.07 -11.14 -26.45
C HIS A 311 -3.32 -11.52 -25.67
N SER A 312 -4.39 -11.98 -26.34
CA SER A 312 -5.64 -12.35 -25.67
C SER A 312 -5.48 -13.57 -24.75
N ALA A 313 -4.71 -14.58 -25.17
CA ALA A 313 -4.44 -15.75 -24.33
C ALA A 313 -3.68 -15.37 -23.04
N CYS A 314 -2.64 -14.53 -23.15
CA CYS A 314 -1.88 -14.05 -22.00
C CYS A 314 -2.71 -13.13 -21.11
N PHE A 315 -3.48 -12.20 -21.70
CA PHE A 315 -4.36 -11.29 -20.97
C PHE A 315 -5.41 -12.07 -20.17
N THR A 316 -6.00 -13.07 -20.80
CA THR A 316 -7.00 -13.92 -20.15
C THR A 316 -6.38 -14.76 -19.04
N ALA A 317 -5.15 -15.27 -19.21
CA ALA A 317 -4.45 -15.98 -18.13
C ALA A 317 -4.16 -15.07 -16.92
N VAL A 318 -3.74 -13.82 -17.16
CA VAL A 318 -3.58 -12.81 -16.10
C VAL A 318 -4.92 -12.49 -15.43
N LEU A 319 -5.98 -12.28 -16.22
CA LEU A 319 -7.33 -12.01 -15.70
C LEU A 319 -7.84 -13.16 -14.83
N LYS A 320 -7.66 -14.42 -15.24
CA LYS A 320 -8.04 -15.58 -14.43
C LYS A 320 -7.31 -15.59 -13.09
N GLY A 321 -6.04 -15.18 -13.06
CA GLY A 321 -5.30 -14.99 -11.82
C GLY A 321 -5.91 -13.90 -10.93
N ASN A 322 -6.28 -12.77 -11.52
CA ASN A 322 -6.90 -11.65 -10.81
C ASN A 322 -8.26 -12.08 -10.21
N ILE A 323 -9.10 -12.76 -11.00
CA ILE A 323 -10.40 -13.30 -10.58
C ILE A 323 -10.24 -14.33 -9.46
N ALA A 324 -9.27 -15.24 -9.59
CA ALA A 324 -9.04 -16.29 -8.60
C ALA A 324 -8.69 -15.72 -7.22
N LEU A 325 -7.95 -14.61 -7.18
CA LEU A 325 -7.65 -13.93 -5.92
C LEU A 325 -8.83 -13.09 -5.42
N ASP A 326 -9.48 -12.33 -6.30
CA ASP A 326 -10.67 -11.52 -5.98
C ASP A 326 -11.81 -12.35 -5.37
N SER A 327 -12.02 -13.57 -5.89
CA SER A 327 -13.07 -14.49 -5.46
C SER A 327 -12.65 -15.42 -4.32
N ALA A 328 -11.43 -15.30 -3.80
CA ALA A 328 -10.90 -16.23 -2.81
C ALA A 328 -11.63 -16.10 -1.46
N ILE A 329 -12.03 -17.24 -0.89
CA ILE A 329 -12.50 -17.38 0.49
C ILE A 329 -11.55 -18.30 1.24
N PHE A 330 -11.00 -17.84 2.36
CA PHE A 330 -9.93 -18.52 3.09
C PHE A 330 -10.12 -18.40 4.61
N PRO A 331 -9.61 -19.35 5.42
CA PRO A 331 -9.77 -19.28 6.87
C PRO A 331 -8.94 -18.13 7.45
N GLU A 332 -9.45 -17.51 8.51
CA GLU A 332 -8.69 -16.53 9.31
C GLU A 332 -7.35 -17.14 9.78
N GLY A 333 -6.31 -16.30 9.82
CA GLY A 333 -4.94 -16.73 10.13
C GLY A 333 -4.11 -17.13 8.92
N THR A 334 -4.70 -17.14 7.71
CA THR A 334 -3.97 -17.45 6.47
C THR A 334 -3.01 -16.31 6.10
N PRO A 335 -1.70 -16.57 5.95
CA PRO A 335 -0.74 -15.56 5.48
C PRO A 335 -0.86 -15.36 3.97
N GLY A 336 -0.57 -14.14 3.51
CA GLY A 336 -0.80 -13.78 2.11
C GLY A 336 0.03 -14.58 1.09
N PHE A 337 1.22 -15.09 1.45
CA PHE A 337 2.01 -15.96 0.55
C PHE A 337 1.27 -17.25 0.17
N ALA A 338 0.34 -17.73 1.00
CA ALA A 338 -0.45 -18.92 0.71
C ALA A 338 -1.51 -18.70 -0.39
N LEU A 339 -1.85 -17.44 -0.67
CA LEU A 339 -2.83 -17.06 -1.70
C LEU A 339 -2.16 -16.69 -3.04
N ASP A 340 -0.87 -16.35 -3.04
CA ASP A 340 -0.12 -15.89 -4.22
C ASP A 340 -0.23 -16.87 -5.42
N SER A 341 -0.19 -18.18 -5.16
CA SER A 341 -0.31 -19.18 -6.22
C SER A 341 -1.67 -19.22 -6.93
N PHE A 342 -2.74 -18.68 -6.34
CA PHE A 342 -4.04 -18.58 -7.00
C PHE A 342 -3.96 -17.65 -8.22
N ALA A 343 -3.22 -16.55 -8.09
CA ALA A 343 -3.03 -15.59 -9.18
C ALA A 343 -2.07 -16.07 -10.28
N ARG A 344 -1.25 -17.09 -9.99
CA ARG A 344 -0.25 -17.64 -10.93
C ARG A 344 -0.73 -18.87 -11.69
N GLN A 345 -1.71 -19.60 -11.14
CA GLN A 345 -2.03 -20.95 -11.61
C GLN A 345 -2.35 -21.01 -13.10
N ALA A 346 -3.08 -20.03 -13.65
CA ALA A 346 -3.42 -19.99 -15.07
C ALA A 346 -2.18 -19.80 -15.97
N LEU A 347 -1.27 -18.91 -15.57
CA LEU A 347 0.01 -18.71 -16.26
C LEU A 347 0.91 -19.94 -16.18
N TRP A 348 1.03 -20.56 -14.99
CA TRP A 348 1.84 -21.76 -14.81
C TRP A 348 1.37 -22.94 -15.67
N ARG A 349 0.05 -23.10 -15.89
CA ARG A 349 -0.49 -24.12 -16.82
C ARG A 349 0.00 -23.92 -18.26
N ALA A 350 0.31 -22.67 -18.62
CA ALA A 350 0.87 -22.29 -19.92
C ALA A 350 2.41 -22.25 -19.93
N GLY A 351 3.08 -22.52 -18.80
CA GLY A 351 4.53 -22.37 -18.67
C GLY A 351 5.01 -20.92 -18.54
N LEU A 352 4.11 -20.00 -18.21
CA LEU A 352 4.37 -18.56 -18.04
C LEU A 352 4.43 -18.18 -16.56
N ASP A 353 5.05 -17.04 -16.22
CA ASP A 353 5.09 -16.50 -14.86
C ASP A 353 5.40 -14.99 -14.87
N TYR A 354 5.36 -14.34 -13.70
CA TYR A 354 5.77 -12.95 -13.48
C TYR A 354 6.73 -12.80 -12.29
N ARG A 355 7.66 -11.83 -12.39
CA ARG A 355 8.81 -11.69 -11.47
C ARG A 355 8.62 -10.65 -10.35
N HIS A 356 7.39 -10.43 -9.93
CA HIS A 356 7.04 -9.58 -8.77
C HIS A 356 6.03 -10.29 -7.85
N GLY A 357 5.71 -9.67 -6.70
CA GLY A 357 4.64 -10.15 -5.83
C GLY A 357 3.27 -9.95 -6.48
N THR A 358 2.27 -10.71 -6.05
CA THR A 358 0.89 -10.55 -6.53
C THR A 358 0.16 -9.37 -5.87
N GLY A 359 0.64 -8.91 -4.71
CA GLY A 359 0.14 -7.70 -4.10
C GLY A 359 0.88 -7.27 -2.86
N HIS A 360 0.68 -6.02 -2.49
CA HIS A 360 1.23 -5.35 -1.30
C HIS A 360 0.10 -4.64 -0.54
N GLY A 361 0.32 -4.33 0.74
CA GLY A 361 -0.63 -3.47 1.45
C GLY A 361 -0.59 -2.03 0.94
N VAL A 362 -1.67 -1.28 1.19
CA VAL A 362 -1.81 0.14 0.79
C VAL A 362 -2.27 0.97 1.99
N GLY A 363 -1.66 2.14 2.17
CA GLY A 363 -1.99 3.08 3.24
C GLY A 363 -3.22 3.96 2.96
N ALA A 364 -3.85 4.47 4.02
CA ALA A 364 -4.95 5.44 3.90
C ALA A 364 -4.40 6.87 3.84
N ALA A 365 -4.29 7.42 2.62
CA ALA A 365 -3.60 8.68 2.34
C ALA A 365 -2.16 8.64 2.88
N LEU A 366 -1.43 7.55 2.60
CA LEU A 366 -0.08 7.24 3.08
C LEU A 366 0.70 6.58 1.94
N ASN A 367 1.72 5.77 2.24
CA ASN A 367 2.49 5.09 1.22
C ASN A 367 1.60 4.13 0.42
N VAL A 368 1.79 4.12 -0.91
CA VAL A 368 1.11 3.16 -1.80
C VAL A 368 1.59 1.73 -1.52
N HIS A 369 2.88 1.56 -1.22
CA HIS A 369 3.46 0.31 -0.73
C HIS A 369 3.56 0.33 0.80
N GLU A 370 2.65 -0.37 1.47
CA GLU A 370 2.53 -0.41 2.92
C GLU A 370 2.52 -1.84 3.48
N GLY A 371 3.44 -2.15 4.40
CA GLY A 371 3.43 -3.41 5.15
C GLY A 371 2.57 -3.37 6.41
N PRO A 372 2.50 -4.49 7.17
CA PRO A 372 3.29 -5.70 7.01
C PRO A 372 2.66 -6.77 6.09
N GLN A 373 1.38 -6.65 5.74
CA GLN A 373 0.71 -7.62 4.88
C GLN A 373 1.18 -7.52 3.41
N SER A 374 1.27 -8.66 2.74
CA SER A 374 1.47 -8.74 1.29
C SER A 374 1.08 -10.12 0.76
N ILE A 375 0.82 -10.22 -0.53
CA ILE A 375 0.54 -11.46 -1.27
C ILE A 375 1.71 -11.65 -2.24
N SER A 376 2.64 -12.52 -1.88
CA SER A 376 3.92 -12.63 -2.58
C SER A 376 4.47 -14.05 -2.45
N PRO A 377 5.27 -14.54 -3.40
CA PRO A 377 5.93 -15.85 -3.26
C PRO A 377 7.01 -15.84 -2.16
N ARG A 378 7.28 -14.66 -1.56
CA ARG A 378 8.18 -14.48 -0.42
C ARG A 378 7.57 -15.08 0.85
N TRP A 379 7.80 -16.37 1.05
CA TRP A 379 7.36 -17.16 2.21
C TRP A 379 7.90 -16.68 3.58
N GLY A 380 8.87 -15.76 3.60
CA GLY A 380 9.39 -15.17 4.84
C GLY A 380 8.40 -14.22 5.54
N ASN A 381 7.43 -13.66 4.81
CA ASN A 381 6.36 -12.87 5.41
C ASN A 381 5.21 -13.78 5.86
N THR A 382 5.13 -14.03 7.17
CA THR A 382 4.11 -14.89 7.77
C THR A 382 2.95 -14.12 8.39
N THR A 383 2.86 -12.81 8.15
CA THR A 383 1.77 -11.95 8.62
C THR A 383 0.43 -12.48 8.12
N PRO A 384 -0.50 -12.86 9.00
CA PRO A 384 -1.84 -13.26 8.61
C PRO A 384 -2.63 -12.10 8.02
N LEU A 385 -3.39 -12.37 6.95
CA LEU A 385 -4.39 -11.43 6.47
C LEU A 385 -5.53 -11.33 7.48
N GLN A 386 -5.98 -10.10 7.75
CA GLN A 386 -6.98 -9.77 8.76
C GLN A 386 -7.97 -8.75 8.20
N SER A 387 -9.21 -8.79 8.68
CA SER A 387 -10.25 -7.85 8.27
C SER A 387 -9.81 -6.40 8.44
N GLY A 388 -10.09 -5.56 7.44
CA GLY A 388 -9.66 -4.16 7.39
C GLY A 388 -8.29 -3.93 6.75
N MET A 389 -7.52 -4.98 6.45
CA MET A 389 -6.33 -4.83 5.61
C MET A 389 -6.72 -4.50 4.17
N VAL A 390 -6.03 -3.52 3.58
CA VAL A 390 -6.13 -3.21 2.14
C VAL A 390 -4.89 -3.74 1.43
N LEU A 391 -5.07 -4.42 0.29
CA LEU A 391 -4.00 -4.98 -0.54
C LEU A 391 -4.27 -4.77 -2.03
N SER A 392 -3.22 -4.66 -2.84
CA SER A 392 -3.31 -4.84 -4.30
C SER A 392 -3.53 -6.32 -4.67
N ASN A 393 -4.14 -6.52 -5.84
CA ASN A 393 -4.29 -7.79 -6.56
C ASN A 393 -3.89 -7.53 -8.00
N GLU A 394 -2.64 -7.78 -8.33
CA GLU A 394 -1.95 -7.26 -9.52
C GLU A 394 -1.14 -8.31 -10.30
N PRO A 395 -1.70 -9.49 -10.65
CA PRO A 395 -0.97 -10.43 -11.50
C PRO A 395 -0.60 -9.80 -12.86
N GLY A 396 0.47 -10.32 -13.46
CA GLY A 396 0.93 -9.85 -14.76
C GLY A 396 1.63 -10.91 -15.60
N TYR A 397 2.01 -10.53 -16.81
CA TYR A 397 2.87 -11.28 -17.71
C TYR A 397 3.64 -10.30 -18.59
N TYR A 398 4.93 -10.59 -18.83
CA TYR A 398 5.83 -9.67 -19.52
C TYR A 398 6.65 -10.45 -20.54
N GLU A 399 6.41 -10.18 -21.82
CA GLU A 399 7.13 -10.77 -22.95
C GLU A 399 8.26 -9.81 -23.36
N ASP A 400 9.49 -10.13 -22.97
CA ASP A 400 10.66 -9.29 -23.17
C ASP A 400 10.79 -8.85 -24.64
N GLY A 401 10.83 -7.53 -24.85
CA GLY A 401 10.96 -6.95 -26.18
C GLY A 401 9.68 -6.95 -27.02
N SER A 402 8.53 -7.35 -26.46
CA SER A 402 7.24 -7.41 -27.19
C SER A 402 6.11 -6.63 -26.51
N PHE A 403 5.64 -7.07 -25.34
CA PHE A 403 4.51 -6.45 -24.63
C PHE A 403 4.50 -6.83 -23.16
N GLY A 404 3.76 -6.09 -22.34
CA GLY A 404 3.43 -6.51 -20.99
C GLY A 404 1.96 -6.31 -20.67
N ILE A 405 1.49 -7.11 -19.72
CA ILE A 405 0.12 -7.11 -19.23
C ILE A 405 0.18 -7.14 -17.70
N ARG A 406 -0.59 -6.25 -17.08
CA ARG A 406 -0.94 -6.33 -15.66
C ARG A 406 -2.38 -5.85 -15.49
N ILE A 407 -3.09 -6.51 -14.59
CA ILE A 407 -4.47 -6.18 -14.22
C ILE A 407 -4.49 -6.07 -12.71
N GLU A 408 -4.75 -4.86 -12.23
CA GLU A 408 -4.65 -4.55 -10.81
C GLU A 408 -5.89 -3.89 -10.24
N ASN A 409 -6.28 -4.36 -9.06
CA ASN A 409 -7.31 -3.73 -8.24
C ASN A 409 -6.83 -3.68 -6.79
N LEU A 410 -7.30 -2.70 -6.01
CA LEU A 410 -7.20 -2.73 -4.56
C LEU A 410 -8.42 -3.43 -3.95
N LEU A 411 -8.13 -4.27 -2.95
CA LEU A 411 -9.08 -5.11 -2.22
C LEU A 411 -8.98 -4.84 -0.72
N VAL A 412 -10.11 -4.88 -0.03
CA VAL A 412 -10.18 -4.92 1.43
C VAL A 412 -10.48 -6.33 1.91
N VAL A 413 -9.73 -6.82 2.88
CA VAL A 413 -10.05 -8.09 3.55
C VAL A 413 -11.31 -7.90 4.41
N ARG A 414 -12.28 -8.79 4.24
CA ARG A 414 -13.55 -8.81 4.99
C ARG A 414 -13.88 -10.21 5.48
N GLU A 415 -14.71 -10.29 6.50
CA GLU A 415 -15.36 -11.55 6.87
C GLU A 415 -16.25 -12.03 5.71
N ALA A 416 -16.10 -13.29 5.33
CA ALA A 416 -16.89 -13.95 4.30
C ALA A 416 -17.90 -14.91 4.94
N LYS A 417 -19.16 -14.79 4.52
CA LYS A 417 -20.21 -15.74 4.93
C LYS A 417 -20.03 -17.05 4.18
N THR A 418 -19.94 -18.15 4.92
CA THR A 418 -19.81 -19.51 4.36
C THR A 418 -20.97 -20.39 4.83
N GLU A 419 -21.23 -21.47 4.09
CA GLU A 419 -22.26 -22.45 4.47
C GLU A 419 -21.91 -23.19 5.78
N HIS A 420 -20.62 -23.35 6.05
CA HIS A 420 -20.10 -24.11 7.18
C HIS A 420 -18.86 -23.44 7.79
N ASN A 421 -18.76 -23.49 9.13
CA ASN A 421 -17.60 -22.99 9.88
C ASN A 421 -16.79 -24.17 10.46
N PHE A 422 -15.85 -24.71 9.68
CA PHE A 422 -15.05 -25.87 10.12
C PHE A 422 -14.17 -25.53 11.33
N GLY A 423 -14.34 -26.26 12.43
CA GLY A 423 -13.62 -26.01 13.68
C GLY A 423 -13.98 -24.68 14.36
N GLY A 424 -15.13 -24.07 14.01
CA GLY A 424 -15.55 -22.78 14.54
C GLY A 424 -14.74 -21.60 14.04
N LYS A 425 -13.94 -21.77 12.98
CA LYS A 425 -13.13 -20.70 12.38
C LYS A 425 -14.00 -19.74 11.57
N THR A 426 -13.67 -18.46 11.67
CA THR A 426 -14.12 -17.42 10.76
C THR A 426 -13.40 -17.57 9.41
N TYR A 427 -14.10 -17.24 8.33
CA TYR A 427 -13.54 -17.18 6.99
C TYR A 427 -13.50 -15.73 6.52
N LEU A 428 -12.47 -15.42 5.75
CA LEU A 428 -12.23 -14.12 5.16
C LEU A 428 -12.34 -14.23 3.64
N GLY A 429 -12.60 -13.09 3.01
CA GLY A 429 -12.56 -12.89 1.57
C GLY A 429 -12.23 -11.43 1.28
N PHE A 430 -12.54 -10.99 0.06
CA PHE A 430 -12.22 -9.65 -0.39
C PHE A 430 -13.45 -8.84 -0.79
N GLU A 431 -13.38 -7.54 -0.52
CA GLU A 431 -14.27 -6.51 -1.02
C GLU A 431 -13.46 -5.58 -1.94
N ARG A 432 -13.95 -5.26 -3.13
CA ARG A 432 -13.22 -4.44 -4.11
C ARG A 432 -13.33 -2.94 -3.78
N LEU A 433 -12.20 -2.24 -3.88
CA LEU A 433 -12.15 -0.78 -3.91
C LEU A 433 -12.16 -0.26 -5.36
N THR A 434 -11.32 -0.84 -6.21
CA THR A 434 -11.15 -0.38 -7.60
C THR A 434 -12.32 -0.77 -8.51
N HIS A 435 -12.96 0.23 -9.13
CA HIS A 435 -14.06 0.06 -10.07
C HIS A 435 -13.77 0.75 -11.41
N ILE A 436 -12.98 0.09 -12.26
CA ILE A 436 -12.55 0.59 -13.58
C ILE A 436 -12.70 -0.54 -14.60
N PRO A 437 -13.35 -0.33 -15.77
CA PRO A 437 -13.56 -1.39 -16.74
C PRO A 437 -12.26 -2.12 -17.13
N ILE A 438 -12.37 -3.43 -17.33
CA ILE A 438 -11.31 -4.28 -17.88
C ILE A 438 -11.64 -4.48 -19.36
N GLN A 439 -10.67 -4.24 -20.26
CA GLN A 439 -10.97 -4.17 -21.69
C GLN A 439 -11.41 -5.53 -22.26
N LYS A 440 -12.70 -5.65 -22.59
CA LYS A 440 -13.32 -6.89 -23.10
C LYS A 440 -12.67 -7.43 -24.38
N ALA A 441 -12.17 -6.54 -25.25
CA ALA A 441 -11.57 -6.92 -26.53
C ALA A 441 -10.30 -7.79 -26.40
N LEU A 442 -9.63 -7.76 -25.23
CA LEU A 442 -8.45 -8.59 -24.93
C LEU A 442 -8.81 -9.92 -24.25
N ILE A 443 -10.09 -10.16 -23.94
CA ILE A 443 -10.54 -11.38 -23.26
C ILE A 443 -10.86 -12.44 -24.32
N ASP A 444 -10.11 -13.54 -24.28
CA ASP A 444 -10.49 -14.77 -24.98
C ASP A 444 -11.56 -15.50 -24.15
N VAL A 445 -12.82 -15.21 -24.47
CA VAL A 445 -14.01 -15.77 -23.78
C VAL A 445 -14.04 -17.30 -23.84
N ALA A 446 -13.36 -17.94 -24.80
CA ALA A 446 -13.29 -19.40 -24.88
C ALA A 446 -12.36 -20.02 -23.82
N LEU A 447 -11.46 -19.23 -23.22
CA LEU A 447 -10.58 -19.66 -22.12
C LEU A 447 -11.18 -19.43 -20.73
N LEU A 448 -12.31 -18.72 -20.64
CA LEU A 448 -13.04 -18.53 -19.41
C LEU A 448 -13.95 -19.73 -19.11
N THR A 449 -14.01 -20.09 -17.83
CA THR A 449 -15.12 -20.88 -17.28
C THR A 449 -16.39 -20.02 -17.25
N THR A 450 -17.54 -20.66 -17.07
CA THR A 450 -18.80 -19.93 -16.88
C THR A 450 -18.75 -19.02 -15.65
N GLU A 451 -18.18 -19.49 -14.54
CA GLU A 451 -18.05 -18.69 -13.31
C GLU A 451 -17.17 -17.45 -13.49
N GLU A 452 -16.05 -17.57 -14.23
CA GLU A 452 -15.19 -16.41 -14.52
C GLU A 452 -15.87 -15.44 -15.49
N ALA A 453 -16.61 -15.92 -16.49
CA ALA A 453 -17.37 -15.05 -17.39
C ALA A 453 -18.50 -14.32 -16.65
N ASP A 454 -19.20 -15.01 -15.75
CA ASP A 454 -20.20 -14.40 -14.86
C ASP A 454 -19.56 -13.37 -13.91
N TRP A 455 -18.36 -13.64 -13.40
CA TRP A 455 -17.61 -12.66 -12.61
C TRP A 455 -17.30 -11.40 -13.40
N VAL A 456 -16.88 -11.50 -14.68
CA VAL A 456 -16.57 -10.33 -15.51
C VAL A 456 -17.82 -9.47 -15.72
N ASP A 457 -18.95 -10.10 -16.06
CA ASP A 457 -20.21 -9.38 -16.25
C ASP A 457 -20.70 -8.72 -14.95
N ALA A 458 -20.58 -9.41 -13.81
CA ALA A 458 -20.93 -8.86 -12.51
C ALA A 458 -20.00 -7.70 -12.11
N TYR A 459 -18.70 -7.85 -12.31
CA TYR A 459 -17.71 -6.78 -12.08
C TYR A 459 -18.04 -5.54 -12.90
N HIS A 460 -18.29 -5.70 -14.20
CA HIS A 460 -18.63 -4.58 -15.07
C HIS A 460 -19.97 -3.94 -14.73
N ALA A 461 -20.97 -4.71 -14.30
CA ALA A 461 -22.23 -4.17 -13.79
C ALA A 461 -22.02 -3.32 -12.53
N ASP A 462 -21.19 -3.78 -11.58
CA ASP A 462 -20.83 -3.02 -10.37
C ASP A 462 -20.08 -1.74 -10.72
N VAL A 463 -19.14 -1.81 -11.67
CA VAL A 463 -18.41 -0.64 -12.19
C VAL A 463 -19.38 0.39 -12.79
N TYR A 464 -20.31 -0.04 -13.65
CA TYR A 464 -21.30 0.86 -14.22
C TYR A 464 -22.17 1.50 -13.14
N ALA A 465 -22.69 0.70 -12.20
CA ALA A 465 -23.56 1.18 -11.14
C ALA A 465 -22.90 2.21 -10.23
N LEU A 466 -21.60 2.06 -9.95
CA LEU A 466 -20.85 2.99 -9.10
C LEU A 466 -20.43 4.25 -9.85
N ILE A 467 -19.96 4.12 -11.10
CA ILE A 467 -19.30 5.23 -11.82
C ILE A 467 -20.27 6.05 -12.65
N ALA A 468 -21.33 5.46 -13.23
CA ALA A 468 -22.26 6.20 -14.08
C ALA A 468 -22.86 7.44 -13.39
N PRO A 469 -23.32 7.38 -12.13
CA PRO A 469 -23.85 8.57 -11.43
C PRO A 469 -22.84 9.72 -11.29
N LEU A 470 -21.53 9.44 -11.34
CA LEU A 470 -20.47 10.45 -11.25
C LEU A 470 -20.16 11.13 -12.59
N LEU A 471 -20.82 10.71 -13.67
CA LEU A 471 -20.67 11.19 -15.04
C LEU A 471 -21.98 11.77 -15.63
N GLU A 472 -23.11 11.66 -14.92
CA GLU A 472 -24.44 12.04 -15.44
C GLU A 472 -24.71 13.55 -15.42
N ASP A 473 -24.11 14.28 -14.48
CA ASP A 473 -24.43 15.69 -14.23
C ASP A 473 -23.63 16.70 -15.07
N ASP A 474 -22.68 16.23 -15.90
CA ASP A 474 -21.80 17.07 -16.71
C ASP A 474 -21.93 16.74 -18.20
N GLU A 475 -22.32 17.71 -19.02
CA GLU A 475 -22.40 17.53 -20.49
C GLU A 475 -21.03 17.19 -21.10
N GLU A 476 -19.92 17.62 -20.48
CA GLU A 476 -18.57 17.29 -20.92
C GLU A 476 -18.26 15.78 -20.77
N ASP A 477 -19.00 15.08 -19.91
CA ASP A 477 -18.83 13.65 -19.62
C ASP A 477 -19.73 12.73 -20.46
N ALA A 478 -20.54 13.26 -21.38
CA ALA A 478 -21.42 12.46 -22.21
C ALA A 478 -20.66 11.37 -23.01
N SER A 479 -19.45 11.68 -23.47
CA SER A 479 -18.58 10.71 -24.14
C SER A 479 -18.08 9.62 -23.19
N ALA A 480 -17.67 10.00 -21.98
CA ALA A 480 -17.19 9.09 -20.94
C ALA A 480 -18.30 8.15 -20.46
N LEU A 481 -19.53 8.64 -20.31
CA LEU A 481 -20.69 7.83 -19.94
C LEU A 481 -21.07 6.83 -21.04
N ALA A 482 -21.03 7.26 -22.32
CA ALA A 482 -21.26 6.38 -23.45
C ALA A 482 -20.17 5.28 -23.56
N PHE A 483 -18.91 5.67 -23.39
CA PHE A 483 -17.78 4.75 -23.31
C PHE A 483 -17.96 3.75 -22.17
N LEU A 484 -18.28 4.22 -20.97
CA LEU A 484 -18.49 3.38 -19.79
C LEU A 484 -19.57 2.33 -20.05
N LYS A 485 -20.71 2.74 -20.61
CA LYS A 485 -21.82 1.83 -20.94
C LYS A 485 -21.40 0.71 -21.89
N GLU A 486 -20.63 1.03 -22.93
CA GLU A 486 -20.14 0.04 -23.89
C GLU A 486 -19.07 -0.87 -23.26
N ALA A 487 -18.11 -0.27 -22.56
CA ALA A 487 -17.01 -0.98 -21.91
C ALA A 487 -17.48 -1.96 -20.82
N THR A 488 -18.65 -1.70 -20.23
CA THR A 488 -19.26 -2.52 -19.16
C THR A 488 -20.45 -3.37 -19.60
N ALA A 489 -20.81 -3.34 -20.89
CA ALA A 489 -21.85 -4.25 -21.39
C ALA A 489 -21.39 -5.72 -21.22
N PRO A 490 -22.31 -6.68 -21.02
CA PRO A 490 -21.96 -8.10 -20.88
C PRO A 490 -21.07 -8.62 -22.00
N LEU A 491 -20.24 -9.63 -21.68
CA LEU A 491 -19.43 -10.34 -22.67
C LEU A 491 -20.31 -10.96 -23.75
N ASP A 492 -19.82 -10.94 -25.00
CA ASP A 492 -20.41 -11.73 -26.07
C ASP A 492 -20.02 -13.20 -25.88
N ARG A 493 -21.03 -14.03 -25.58
CA ARG A 493 -20.86 -15.46 -25.28
C ARG A 493 -21.31 -16.36 -26.44
N GLU A 494 -21.62 -15.80 -27.62
CA GLU A 494 -22.04 -16.60 -28.77
C GLU A 494 -20.93 -17.61 -29.17
N GLY A 495 -21.18 -18.90 -28.92
CA GLY A 495 -20.24 -19.99 -29.18
C GLY A 495 -19.90 -20.88 -27.98
N GLN A 496 -20.29 -20.53 -26.74
CA GLN A 496 -20.09 -21.35 -25.53
C GLN A 496 -21.01 -22.58 -25.42
N GLY A 497 -21.44 -23.16 -26.56
CA GLY A 497 -22.15 -24.41 -26.59
C GLY A 497 -21.26 -25.57 -26.14
N SER A 498 -21.41 -25.99 -24.88
CA SER A 498 -21.01 -27.30 -24.32
C SER A 498 -19.77 -27.92 -24.96
N ALA A 499 -18.60 -27.33 -24.74
CA ALA A 499 -17.35 -28.03 -25.02
C ALA A 499 -16.35 -27.77 -23.91
N ILE A 500 -16.20 -28.75 -23.02
CA ILE A 500 -14.95 -29.00 -22.31
C ILE A 500 -13.90 -29.28 -23.40
N ARG A 501 -13.37 -28.24 -24.04
CA ARG A 501 -12.20 -28.36 -24.89
C ARG A 501 -11.01 -28.39 -23.94
N GLY A 502 -10.32 -29.53 -23.91
CA GLY A 502 -9.02 -29.62 -23.25
C GLY A 502 -8.14 -28.47 -23.71
N ALA A 503 -7.41 -27.88 -22.76
CA ALA A 503 -6.58 -26.69 -22.95
C ALA A 503 -5.82 -26.75 -24.30
N PRO A 504 -5.85 -25.67 -25.11
CA PRO A 504 -4.93 -25.58 -26.23
C PRO A 504 -3.52 -25.66 -25.66
N ALA A 505 -2.73 -26.62 -26.15
CA ALA A 505 -1.31 -26.61 -25.87
C ALA A 505 -0.72 -25.32 -26.46
N LEU A 506 -0.33 -24.38 -25.60
CA LEU A 506 0.54 -23.25 -25.95
C LEU A 506 1.94 -23.81 -26.23
N VAL A 507 2.07 -24.58 -27.31
CA VAL A 507 3.35 -25.09 -27.81
C VAL A 507 3.46 -24.67 -29.26
N GLY A 508 4.33 -23.70 -29.53
CA GLY A 508 4.86 -23.50 -30.87
C GLY A 508 5.24 -22.08 -31.25
N ALA A 509 6.39 -21.60 -30.77
CA ALA A 509 7.30 -20.77 -31.58
C ALA A 509 8.68 -20.66 -30.91
N ALA A 510 9.37 -21.80 -30.72
CA ALA A 510 10.82 -21.74 -30.68
C ALA A 510 11.28 -21.40 -32.12
N ARG A 511 11.66 -20.14 -32.36
CA ARG A 511 12.41 -19.77 -33.57
C ARG A 511 13.89 -20.05 -33.29
N GLU A 512 14.49 -20.81 -34.20
CA GLU A 512 15.93 -21.11 -34.29
C GLU A 512 16.82 -19.87 -34.33
#